data_AF-A0A953W2U5-F1
#
_entry.id   AF-A0A953W2U5-F1
#
_cell.length_a   1.000
_cell.length_b   1.000
_cell.length_c   1.000
_cell.angle_alpha   90.00
_cell.angle_beta   90.00
_cell.angle_gamma   90.00
#
_symmetry.space_group_name_H-M   'P 1'
#
loop_
_entity.id
_entity.type
_entity.pdbx_description
1 polymer ?
#
loop_
_entity_poly.entity_id
_entity_poly.type
_entity_poly.pdbx_seq_one_letter_code
_entity_poly.pdbx_strand_id
1 'polypeptide(L)' 'MIDPRFYEALGPVTVRALAPSSDIGGDADREITGAAPADSAGPHDLCYYEGKKGAALESAPGACIIP' A
#
# COMPACT_ATOMS: atom_id res chain seq x y z
N MET A 1 -25.58 -1.30 8.78
CA MET A 1 -24.79 -2.47 9.21
C MET A 1 -23.67 -2.64 8.21
N ILE A 2 -22.40 -2.54 8.65
CA ILE A 2 -21.23 -2.75 7.78
C ILE A 2 -21.19 -4.22 7.34
N ASP A 3 -20.77 -4.44 6.09
CA ASP A 3 -20.65 -5.77 5.49
C ASP A 3 -19.62 -6.62 6.27
N PRO A 4 -19.94 -7.85 6.72
CA PRO A 4 -19.04 -8.69 7.51
C PRO A 4 -17.67 -8.94 6.87
N ARG A 5 -17.56 -8.86 5.54
CA ARG A 5 -16.30 -9.00 4.81
C ARG A 5 -15.28 -7.92 5.18
N PHE A 6 -15.73 -6.77 5.69
CA PHE A 6 -14.83 -5.74 6.23
C PHE A 6 -14.03 -6.23 7.46
N TYR A 7 -14.46 -7.29 8.13
CA TYR A 7 -13.78 -7.86 9.30
C TYR A 7 -13.08 -9.19 9.00
N GLU A 8 -13.11 -9.70 7.76
CA GLU A 8 -12.43 -10.96 7.41
C GLU A 8 -10.91 -10.83 7.43
N ALA A 9 -10.38 -9.63 7.24
CA ALA A 9 -8.95 -9.33 7.32
C ALA A 9 -8.73 -8.09 8.21
N LEU A 10 -8.50 -8.34 9.50
CA LEU A 10 -8.20 -7.30 10.51
C LEU A 10 -6.69 -7.15 10.79
N GLY A 11 -5.85 -7.92 10.10
CA GLY A 11 -4.41 -7.97 10.32
C GLY A 11 -3.63 -7.12 9.31
N PRO A 12 -2.31 -7.02 9.51
CA PRO A 12 -1.41 -6.66 8.43
C PRO A 12 -1.71 -7.53 7.20
N VAL A 13 -1.77 -6.92 6.03
CA VAL A 13 -2.02 -7.62 4.77
C VAL A 13 -0.83 -7.45 3.86
N THR A 14 -0.45 -8.51 3.14
CA THR A 14 0.65 -8.40 2.19
C THR A 14 0.25 -7.54 0.98
N VAL A 15 1.22 -6.91 0.32
CA VAL A 15 0.98 -6.19 -0.95
C VAL A 15 0.28 -7.09 -1.97
N ARG A 16 0.65 -8.37 -2.04
CA ARG A 16 -0.01 -9.37 -2.89
C ARG A 16 -1.48 -9.58 -2.54
N ALA A 17 -1.84 -9.60 -1.26
CA ALA A 17 -3.23 -9.76 -0.84
C ALA A 17 -4.07 -8.51 -1.17
N LEU A 18 -3.49 -7.32 -1.09
CA LEU A 18 -4.14 -6.06 -1.46
C LEU A 18 -4.37 -5.90 -2.97
N ALA A 19 -3.44 -6.40 -3.79
CA ALA A 19 -3.45 -6.22 -5.23
C ALA A 19 -3.18 -7.55 -5.99
N PRO A 20 -4.06 -8.55 -5.85
CA PRO A 20 -3.79 -9.93 -6.30
C PRO A 20 -3.62 -10.09 -7.81
N SER A 21 -4.09 -9.13 -8.59
CA SER A 21 -4.03 -9.13 -10.06
C SER A 21 -3.16 -8.03 -10.65
N SER A 22 -2.50 -7.22 -9.82
CA SER A 22 -1.68 -6.09 -10.28
C SER A 22 -0.22 -6.52 -10.52
N ASP A 23 0.48 -5.76 -11.35
CA ASP A 23 1.93 -5.90 -11.46
C ASP A 23 2.60 -5.26 -10.24
N ILE A 24 3.44 -6.01 -9.53
CA ILE A 24 4.08 -5.57 -8.28
C ILE A 24 5.58 -5.43 -8.54
N GLY A 25 6.04 -4.18 -8.58
CA GLY A 25 7.46 -3.86 -8.55
C GLY A 25 8.00 -3.90 -7.12
N GLY A 26 8.88 -4.85 -6.80
CA GLY A 26 9.53 -4.96 -5.49
C GLY A 26 9.04 -6.16 -4.67
N ASP A 27 8.94 -5.98 -3.35
CA ASP A 27 8.59 -7.04 -2.39
C ASP A 27 7.06 -7.18 -2.26
N ALA A 28 6.52 -8.27 -2.81
CA ALA A 28 5.09 -8.57 -2.80
C ALA A 28 4.60 -9.12 -1.46
N ASP A 29 5.50 -9.64 -0.62
CA ASP A 29 5.15 -10.27 0.67
C ASP A 29 5.30 -9.29 1.84
N ARG A 30 5.70 -8.03 1.56
CA ARG A 30 5.71 -6.95 2.54
C ARG A 30 4.32 -6.75 3.14
N GLU A 31 4.27 -6.74 4.47
CA GLU A 31 3.06 -6.44 5.23
C GLU A 31 2.79 -4.94 5.30
N ILE A 32 1.53 -4.58 5.07
CA ILE A 32 0.98 -3.23 5.18
C ILE A 32 -0.02 -3.21 6.33
N THR A 33 0.11 -2.22 7.21
CA THR A 33 -0.73 -2.06 8.41
C THR A 33 -1.63 -0.84 8.34
N GLY A 34 -1.37 0.08 7.41
CA GLY A 34 -2.05 1.37 7.32
C GLY A 34 -2.08 1.93 5.90
N ALA A 35 -2.76 3.05 5.77
CA ALA A 35 -2.75 3.86 4.56
C ALA A 35 -2.57 5.33 4.97
N ALA A 36 -1.70 6.02 4.24
CA ALA A 36 -1.36 7.41 4.51
C ALA A 36 -1.04 8.16 3.21
N PRO A 37 -1.19 9.50 3.18
CA PRO A 37 -0.79 10.32 2.04
C PRO A 37 0.71 10.19 1.73
N ALA A 38 1.09 10.34 0.45
CA ALA A 38 2.47 10.13 -0.02
C ALA A 38 3.54 11.05 0.64
N ASP A 39 3.14 12.16 1.25
CA ASP A 39 4.03 13.08 1.97
C ASP A 39 4.30 12.66 3.42
N SER A 40 3.52 11.72 3.95
CA SER A 40 3.51 11.33 5.36
C SER A 40 3.48 9.80 5.56
N ALA A 41 3.48 9.03 4.48
CA ALA A 41 3.42 7.57 4.51
C ALA A 41 4.72 6.97 5.06
N GLY A 42 4.57 6.19 6.12
CA GLY A 42 5.68 5.47 6.73
C GLY A 42 5.95 4.11 6.09
N PRO A 43 6.98 3.39 6.57
CA PRO A 43 7.40 2.09 6.02
C PRO A 43 6.37 0.96 6.04
N HIS A 44 5.24 1.16 6.73
CA HIS A 44 4.14 0.19 6.83
C HIS A 44 2.83 0.67 6.20
N ASP A 45 2.87 1.85 5.55
CA ASP A 45 1.70 2.46 4.94
C ASP A 45 1.67 2.22 3.43
N LEU A 46 0.45 2.01 2.93
CA LEU A 46 0.11 2.11 1.53
C LEU A 46 -0.15 3.58 1.17
N CYS A 47 0.43 4.02 0.06
CA CYS A 47 0.18 5.35 -0.50
C CYS A 47 -0.34 5.29 -1.94
N TYR A 48 -0.90 6.39 -2.45
CA TYR A 48 -1.11 6.61 -3.88
C TYR A 48 -0.21 7.74 -4.36
N TYR A 49 0.47 7.54 -5.48
CA TYR A 49 1.42 8.51 -6.03
C TYR A 49 1.18 8.78 -7.51
N GLU A 50 0.78 10.02 -7.83
CA GLU A 50 0.57 10.54 -9.19
C GLU A 50 1.62 11.60 -9.54
N GLY A 51 2.88 11.40 -9.11
CA GLY A 51 3.96 12.29 -9.48
C GLY A 51 4.59 11.96 -10.83
N LYS A 52 5.54 12.78 -11.28
CA LYS A 52 6.34 12.49 -12.48
C LYS A 52 7.11 11.19 -12.25
N LYS A 53 7.09 10.27 -13.22
CA LYS A 53 7.88 9.02 -13.20
C LYS A 53 9.30 9.30 -12.70
N GLY A 54 9.69 8.66 -11.60
CA GLY A 54 11.06 8.69 -11.05
C GLY A 54 11.35 9.76 -10.00
N ALA A 55 10.37 10.58 -9.59
CA ALA A 55 10.55 11.41 -8.41
C ALA A 55 10.49 10.54 -7.14
N ALA A 56 11.55 10.62 -6.33
CA ALA A 56 11.65 9.86 -5.09
C ALA A 56 10.66 10.40 -4.06
N LEU A 57 9.99 9.49 -3.35
CA LEU A 57 9.22 9.83 -2.16
C LEU A 57 10.20 10.07 -1.01
N GLU A 58 10.06 11.20 -0.33
CA GLU A 58 10.88 11.51 0.86
C GLU A 58 10.47 10.66 2.06
N SER A 59 9.15 10.43 2.20
CA SER A 59 8.60 9.47 3.16
C SER A 59 8.68 8.08 2.53
N ALA A 60 9.54 7.20 3.04
CA ALA A 60 9.81 5.88 2.46
C ALA A 60 8.63 4.94 2.79
N PRO A 61 7.66 4.78 1.88
CA PRO A 61 6.42 4.09 2.19
C PRO A 61 6.61 2.58 2.09
N GLY A 62 5.71 1.82 2.70
CA GLY A 62 5.70 0.36 2.58
C GLY A 62 5.45 -0.08 1.14
N ALA A 63 4.43 0.50 0.50
CA ALA A 63 4.08 0.32 -0.90
C ALA A 63 3.35 1.55 -1.44
N CYS A 64 3.41 1.79 -2.76
CA CYS A 64 2.61 2.83 -3.40
C CYS A 64 1.95 2.35 -4.69
N ILE A 65 0.72 2.79 -4.89
CA ILE A 65 -0.03 2.63 -6.13
C ILE A 65 0.40 3.75 -7.07
N ILE A 66 0.79 3.38 -8.29
CA ILE A 66 1.27 4.28 -9.34
C ILE A 66 0.48 3.96 -10.62
N PRO A 67 -0.03 4.96 -11.35
CA PRO A 67 -0.72 4.74 -12.63
C PRO A 67 0.21 4.37 -13.81
#